data_AF-A0A0W7TLZ9-F1
#
_entry.id   AF-A0A0W7TLZ9-F1
#
_cell.length_a   1.000
_cell.length_b   1.000
_cell.length_c   1.000
_cell.angle_alpha   90.00
_cell.angle_beta   90.00
_cell.angle_gamma   90.00
#
_symmetry.space_group_name_H-M   'P 1'
#
loop_
_entity.id
_entity.type
_entity.pdbx_description
1 polymer ?
#
loop_
_entity_poly.entity_id
_entity_poly.type
_entity_poly.pdbx_seq_one_letter_code
_entity_poly.pdbx_strand_id
1 'polypeptide(L)' 'MKRTRAYYRRQRNRAIERKLGILRRLGGEEYVYAWTRGAYGRLAKGKIHCSCPMCRAKSRDEHSHRDKKAFLSAKQQMDA' A
#
# COMPACT_ATOMS: atom_id res chain seq x y z
N MET A 1 1.50 -17.69 -19.66
CA MET A 1 0.35 -18.04 -18.78
C MET A 1 -0.69 -16.91 -18.78
N LYS A 2 -1.84 -17.09 -19.45
CA LYS A 2 -2.91 -16.08 -19.45
C LYS A 2 -3.60 -16.09 -18.08
N ARG A 3 -3.63 -14.93 -17.41
CA ARG A 3 -4.30 -14.79 -16.10
C ARG A 3 -5.81 -14.90 -16.30
N THR A 4 -6.45 -15.84 -15.60
CA THR A 4 -7.89 -16.05 -15.68
C THR A 4 -8.66 -14.98 -14.87
N ARG A 5 -9.95 -14.79 -15.15
CA ARG A 5 -10.82 -13.94 -14.31
C ARG A 5 -10.78 -14.35 -12.83
N ALA A 6 -10.69 -15.65 -12.56
CA ALA A 6 -10.53 -16.18 -11.21
C ALA A 6 -9.25 -15.70 -10.53
N TYR A 7 -8.13 -15.62 -11.26
CA TYR A 7 -6.88 -15.06 -10.76
C TYR A 7 -7.06 -13.61 -10.31
N TYR A 8 -7.70 -12.76 -11.12
CA TYR A 8 -7.92 -11.35 -10.76
C TYR A 8 -8.86 -11.19 -9.56
N ARG A 9 -9.92 -12.01 -9.47
CA ARG A 9 -10.81 -12.03 -8.28
C ARG A 9 -10.05 -12.40 -7.01
N ARG A 10 -9.19 -13.42 -7.07
CA ARG A 10 -8.34 -13.83 -5.94
C ARG A 10 -7.36 -12.72 -5.53
N GLN A 11 -6.69 -12.08 -6.48
CA GLN A 11 -5.77 -10.96 -6.18
C GLN A 11 -6.52 -9.78 -5.53
N ARG A 12 -7.73 -9.47 -6.02
CA ARG A 12 -8.59 -8.45 -5.43
C ARG A 12 -8.95 -8.77 -3.98
N ASN A 13 -9.41 -9.99 -3.70
CA ASN A 13 -9.79 -10.40 -2.33
C ASN A 13 -8.59 -10.37 -1.38
N ARG A 14 -7.44 -10.91 -1.80
CA ARG A 14 -6.19 -10.85 -1.04
C ARG A 14 -5.81 -9.42 -0.64
N ALA A 15 -5.97 -8.46 -1.56
CA ALA A 15 -5.68 -7.06 -1.28
C ALA A 15 -6.67 -6.44 -0.28
N ILE A 16 -7.96 -6.77 -0.38
CA ILE A 16 -9.00 -6.32 0.55
C ILE A 16 -8.75 -6.88 1.95
N GLU A 17 -8.56 -8.19 2.07
CA GLU A 17 -8.33 -8.88 3.35
C GLU A 17 -7.09 -8.35 4.07
N ARG A 18 -5.98 -8.18 3.35
CA ARG A 18 -4.76 -7.59 3.91
C ARG A 18 -5.02 -6.20 4.50
N LYS A 19 -5.78 -5.36 3.79
CA LYS A 19 -6.08 -3.99 4.23
C LYS A 19 -7.06 -3.96 5.39
N LEU A 20 -8.07 -4.84 5.40
CA LEU A 20 -8.95 -5.01 6.56
C LEU A 20 -8.14 -5.38 7.81
N GLY A 21 -7.21 -6.33 7.69
CA GLY A 21 -6.33 -6.71 8.80
C GLY A 21 -5.48 -5.54 9.31
N ILE A 22 -4.98 -4.68 8.42
CA ILE A 22 -4.24 -3.47 8.83
C ILE A 22 -5.17 -2.49 9.57
N LEU A 23 -6.34 -2.17 9.01
CA LEU A 23 -7.29 -1.24 9.62
C LEU A 23 -7.75 -1.71 11.01
N ARG A 24 -8.07 -3.00 11.13
CA ARG A 24 -8.46 -3.61 12.42
C ARG A 24 -7.37 -3.49 13.48
N ARG A 25 -6.10 -3.69 13.12
CA ARG A 25 -4.97 -3.55 14.06
C ARG A 25 -4.67 -2.10 14.43
N LEU A 26 -4.95 -1.15 13.54
CA LEU A 26 -4.67 0.27 13.78
C LEU A 26 -5.77 0.98 14.59
N GLY A 27 -7.03 0.61 14.37
CA GLY A 27 -8.16 1.31 15.00
C GLY A 27 -9.46 0.51 15.00
N GLY A 28 -9.37 -0.82 14.98
CA GLY A 28 -10.53 -1.70 15.08
C GLY A 28 -11.54 -1.54 13.94
N GLU A 29 -12.80 -1.84 14.25
CA GLU A 29 -13.90 -1.75 13.29
C GLU A 29 -14.31 -0.30 12.96
N GLU A 30 -14.01 0.67 13.82
CA GLU A 30 -14.24 2.09 13.53
C GLU A 30 -13.40 2.54 12.32
N TYR A 31 -12.12 2.17 12.29
CA TYR A 31 -11.25 2.44 11.15
C TYR A 31 -11.68 1.67 9.89
N VAL A 32 -12.18 0.43 10.05
CA VAL A 32 -12.76 -0.31 8.92
C VAL A 32 -13.94 0.48 8.34
N TYR A 33 -14.87 0.94 9.18
CA TYR A 33 -16.02 1.70 8.74
C TYR A 33 -15.66 3.06 8.12
N ALA A 34 -14.74 3.82 8.74
CA ALA A 34 -14.31 5.12 8.24
C ALA A 34 -13.76 5.05 6.81
N TRP A 35 -12.98 4.00 6.49
CA TRP A 35 -12.34 3.83 5.19
C TRP A 35 -13.18 3.10 4.15
N THR A 36 -14.13 2.26 4.59
CA THR A 36 -14.93 1.43 3.69
C THR A 36 -16.36 1.94 3.51
N ARG A 37 -16.88 2.72 4.47
CA ARG A 37 -18.30 3.10 4.56
C ARG A 37 -19.22 1.88 4.40
N GLY A 38 -18.84 0.76 5.01
CA GLY A 38 -19.53 -0.53 4.89
C GLY A 38 -19.23 -1.33 3.61
N ALA A 39 -18.53 -0.74 2.62
CA ALA A 39 -18.22 -1.38 1.34
C ALA A 39 -16.73 -1.78 1.24
N TYR A 40 -16.39 -3.00 1.68
CA TYR A 40 -15.01 -3.51 1.69
C TYR A 40 -14.35 -3.55 0.30
N GLY A 41 -15.15 -3.62 -0.76
CA GLY A 41 -14.67 -3.51 -2.14
C GLY A 41 -13.89 -2.22 -2.44
N ARG A 42 -14.06 -1.16 -1.65
CA ARG A 42 -13.26 0.09 -1.75
C ARG A 42 -11.77 -0.14 -1.47
N LEU A 43 -11.44 -1.18 -0.72
CA LEU A 43 -10.06 -1.57 -0.42
C LEU A 43 -9.38 -2.31 -1.58
N ALA A 44 -10.11 -2.69 -2.64
CA ALA A 44 -9.56 -3.37 -3.80
C ALA A 44 -8.53 -2.55 -4.59
N LYS A 45 -8.55 -1.21 -4.48
CA LYS A 45 -7.70 -0.34 -5.29
C LYS A 45 -6.21 -0.62 -4.98
N GLY A 46 -5.43 -0.97 -6.00
CA GLY A 46 -4.03 -1.45 -5.86
C GLY A 46 -3.06 -0.48 -5.18
N LYS A 47 -3.46 0.78 -5.05
CA LYS A 47 -2.80 1.81 -4.24
C LYS A 47 -3.88 2.60 -3.51
N ILE A 48 -3.66 2.88 -2.23
CA ILE A 48 -4.35 4.02 -1.61
C ILE A 48 -3.70 5.24 -2.26
N HIS A 49 -4.17 5.64 -3.44
CA HIS A 49 -3.92 6.97 -3.97
C HIS A 49 -4.84 7.94 -3.23
N CYS A 50 -4.76 7.96 -1.89
CA CYS A 50 -5.22 9.16 -1.21
C CYS A 50 -4.11 10.19 -1.32
N SER A 51 -4.53 11.40 -1.64
CA SER A 51 -3.74 12.62 -1.43
C SER A 51 -3.52 12.92 0.04
N CYS A 52 -4.02 12.06 0.95
CA CYS A 52 -3.80 12.17 2.38
C CYS A 52 -2.29 12.26 2.69
N PRO A 53 -1.92 13.01 3.74
CA PRO A 53 -0.52 13.25 4.09
C PRO A 53 0.32 11.96 4.19
N MET A 54 -0.24 10.90 4.78
CA MET A 54 0.45 9.60 4.92
C MET A 54 0.81 8.94 3.59
N CYS A 55 -0.11 8.94 2.61
CA CYS A 55 0.16 8.33 1.31
C CYS A 55 1.04 9.22 0.44
N ARG A 56 0.95 10.55 0.59
CA ARG A 56 1.85 11.51 -0.05
C ARG A 56 3.29 11.32 0.44
N ALA A 57 3.50 11.21 1.75
CA ALA A 57 4.81 10.97 2.35
C ALA A 57 5.48 9.72 1.75
N LYS A 58 4.74 8.61 1.68
CA LYS A 58 5.24 7.35 1.16
C LYS A 58 5.54 7.34 -0.35
N SER A 59 4.79 8.11 -1.15
CA SER A 59 4.80 7.97 -2.61
C SER A 59 5.36 9.16 -3.38
N ARG A 60 5.54 10.31 -2.72
CA ARG A 60 6.04 11.55 -3.33
C ARG A 60 7.09 12.24 -2.49
N ASP A 61 6.86 12.42 -1.19
CA ASP A 61 7.73 13.26 -0.39
C ASP A 61 9.02 12.53 0.06
N GLU A 62 8.97 11.20 0.17
CA GLU A 62 10.15 10.38 0.42
C GLU A 62 10.65 9.64 -0.82
N HIS A 63 11.98 9.58 -0.97
CA HIS A 63 12.65 8.71 -1.93
C HIS A 63 12.25 7.25 -1.74
N SER A 64 12.14 6.52 -2.85
CA SER A 64 11.80 5.09 -2.77
C SER A 64 12.88 4.33 -2.00
N HIS A 65 12.52 3.19 -1.40
CA HIS A 65 13.51 2.35 -0.71
C HIS A 65 14.69 1.96 -1.62
N ARG A 66 14.45 1.82 -2.93
CA ARG A 66 15.49 1.54 -3.91
C ARG A 66 16.45 2.73 -4.05
N ASP A 67 15.92 3.93 -4.20
CA ASP A 67 16.72 5.14 -4.39
C ASP A 67 17.52 5.45 -3.12
N LYS A 68 16.91 5.30 -1.94
CA LYS A 68 17.59 5.41 -0.65
C LYS A 68 18.80 4.45 -0.56
N LYS A 69 18.65 3.19 -1.01
CA LYS A 69 19.78 2.24 -1.06
C LYS A 69 20.84 2.64 -2.10
N ALA A 70 20.43 3.14 -3.26
CA ALA A 70 21.35 3.59 -4.29
C ALA A 70 22.20 4.79 -3.79
N PHE A 71 21.58 5.76 -3.12
CA PHE A 71 22.29 6.89 -2.52
C PHE A 71 23.31 6.45 -1.46
N LEU A 72 22.93 5.51 -0.58
CA LEU A 72 23.86 4.97 0.42
C LEU A 72 25.05 4.26 -0.22
N SER A 73 24.80 3.45 -1.25
CA SER A 73 25.86 2.77 -2.00
C SER A 73 26.79 3.75 -2.71
N ALA A 74 26.24 4.81 -3.32
CA ALA A 74 27.04 5.85 -3.96
C ALA A 74 27.89 6.62 -2.96
N LYS A 75 27.32 6.97 -1.80
CA LYS A 75 28.05 7.63 -0.72
C LYS A 75 29.22 6.76 -0.21
N GLN A 76 28.99 5.47 0.00
CA GLN A 76 30.03 4.53 0.41
C GLN A 76 31.18 4.41 -0.60
N GLN A 77 30.92 4.61 -1.90
CA GLN A 77 31.96 4.61 -2.95
C GLN A 77 32.72 5.93 -3.05
N MET A 78 32.15 7.04 -2.58
CA MET A 78 32.81 8.34 -2.53
C MET A 78 33.64 8.53 -1.26
N ASP A 79 33.25 7.85 -0.18
CA ASP A 79 33.94 7.88 1.12
C ASP A 79 35.07 6.83 1.22
N ALA A 80 35.31 6.04 0.15
CA ALA A 80 36.34 5.01 0.02
C ALA A 80 37.47 5.47 -0.92
#